data_AF-A0A7V6UCH9-F1
#
_entry.id   AF-A0A7V6UCH9-F1
#
_cell.length_a   1.000
_cell.length_b   1.000
_cell.length_c   1.000
_cell.angle_alpha   90.00
_cell.angle_beta   90.00
_cell.angle_gamma   90.00
#
_symmetry.space_group_name_H-M   'P 1'
#
loop_
_entity.id
_entity.type
_entity.pdbx_description
1 polymer ?
#
loop_
_entity_poly.entity_id
_entity_poly.type
_entity_poly.pdbx_seq_one_letter_code
_entity_poly.pdbx_strand_id
1 'polypeptide(L)'
;MDLNIIWILLAAGFMFLMMRGGGCCGGHGGHGGHGGYSGNGGHSHGGYSHGSSQNDMETIDFVTDPVCGMKVSKKDAVIRTIDGKTYYFCSKDCADSFKG
;
A
#
# COMPACT_ATOMS: atom_id res chain seq x y z
N MET A 1 -31.33 -21.90 5.33
CA MET A 1 -30.95 -20.48 5.51
C MET A 1 -29.45 -20.48 5.69
N ASP A 2 -28.71 -20.17 4.62
CA ASP A 2 -27.25 -20.31 4.60
C ASP A 2 -26.60 -19.44 5.68
N LEU A 3 -25.62 -19.99 6.38
CA LEU A 3 -24.87 -19.29 7.43
C LEU A 3 -24.25 -17.98 6.91
N ASN A 4 -23.97 -17.91 5.61
CA ASN A 4 -23.47 -16.72 4.91
C ASN A 4 -24.46 -15.55 4.96
N ILE A 5 -25.77 -15.83 4.89
CA ILE A 5 -26.81 -14.79 4.95
C ILE A 5 -26.89 -14.21 6.37
N ILE A 6 -26.75 -15.06 7.39
CA ILE A 6 -26.75 -14.62 8.80
C ILE A 6 -25.57 -13.69 9.07
N TRP A 7 -24.37 -14.01 8.55
CA TRP A 7 -23.19 -13.14 8.65
C TRP A 7 -23.36 -11.79 7.95
N ILE A 8 -23.99 -11.77 6.76
CA ILE A 8 -24.27 -10.54 6.03
C ILE A 8 -25.26 -9.65 6.80
N LEU A 9 -26.31 -10.23 7.40
CA LEU A 9 -27.29 -9.48 8.20
C LEU A 9 -26.68 -8.90 9.48
N LEU A 10 -25.81 -9.66 10.17
CA LEU A 10 -25.10 -9.18 11.36
C LEU A 10 -24.11 -8.04 11.02
N ALA A 11 -23.34 -8.18 9.93
CA ALA A 11 -22.38 -7.17 9.49
C ALA A 11 -23.09 -5.88 9.04
N ALA A 12 -24.19 -6.00 8.28
CA ALA A 12 -24.99 -4.86 7.86
C ALA A 12 -25.63 -4.12 9.05
N GLY A 13 -26.14 -4.86 10.04
CA GLY A 13 -26.69 -4.28 11.28
C GLY A 13 -25.64 -3.52 12.11
N PHE A 14 -24.45 -4.08 12.25
CA PHE A 14 -23.34 -3.44 12.98
C PHE A 14 -22.83 -2.18 12.27
N MET A 15 -22.64 -2.24 10.94
CA MET A 15 -22.25 -1.08 10.13
C MET A 15 -23.29 0.04 10.23
N PHE A 16 -24.59 -0.30 10.17
CA PHE A 16 -25.67 0.66 10.31
C PHE A 16 -25.70 1.33 11.69
N LEU A 17 -25.42 0.58 12.76
CA LEU A 17 -25.33 1.12 14.12
C LEU A 17 -24.14 2.09 14.29
N MET A 18 -23.02 1.83 13.64
CA MET A 18 -21.84 2.71 13.67
C MET A 18 -22.02 4.01 12.88
N MET A 19 -22.78 3.99 11.78
CA MET A 19 -23.05 5.20 10.98
C MET A 19 -24.09 6.14 11.61
N ARG A 20 -24.90 5.64 12.54
CA ARG A 20 -25.87 6.45 13.31
C ARG A 20 -25.34 6.94 14.66
N GLY A 21 -24.23 6.37 15.15
CA GLY A 21 -23.68 6.61 16.49
C GLY A 21 -22.39 7.43 16.58
N GLY A 22 -21.76 7.83 15.47
CA GLY A 22 -20.45 8.51 15.48
C GLY A 22 -20.52 9.98 15.10
N GLY A 23 -20.69 10.88 16.08
CA GLY A 23 -20.52 12.32 15.91
C GLY A 23 -19.07 12.76 16.17
N CYS A 24 -18.55 13.64 15.33
CA CYS A 24 -17.44 14.55 15.67
C CYS A 24 -17.38 15.72 14.68
N CYS A 25 -18.40 16.57 14.74
CA CYS A 25 -18.34 17.94 14.25
C CYS A 25 -18.09 18.87 15.44
N GLY A 26 -16.97 19.61 15.45
CA GLY A 26 -16.86 20.83 16.25
C GLY A 26 -15.52 21.09 16.96
N GLY A 27 -14.81 22.13 16.48
CA GLY A 27 -14.09 23.06 17.34
C GLY A 27 -12.56 23.08 17.25
N HIS A 28 -12.00 23.81 16.28
CA HIS A 28 -10.61 24.28 16.37
C HIS A 28 -10.59 25.62 17.10
N GLY A 29 -10.44 25.57 18.43
CA GLY A 29 -10.22 26.71 19.31
C GLY A 29 -8.82 27.29 19.15
N GLY A 30 -8.69 28.58 19.41
CA GLY A 30 -7.58 29.46 19.01
C GLY A 30 -6.18 29.06 19.46
N HIS A 31 -5.20 29.39 18.62
CA HIS A 31 -3.81 29.50 19.01
C HIS A 31 -3.34 30.94 18.85
N GLY A 32 -2.95 31.53 19.99
CA GLY A 32 -2.31 32.83 20.12
C GLY A 32 -0.97 32.88 19.39
N GLY A 33 -0.63 34.08 18.92
CA GLY A 33 0.47 34.31 18.00
C GLY A 33 1.86 34.10 18.58
N HIS A 34 2.82 33.92 17.67
CA HIS A 34 4.22 34.23 17.90
C HIS A 34 4.81 34.85 16.63
N GLY A 35 5.39 36.05 16.80
CA GLY A 35 6.15 36.75 15.76
C GLY A 35 7.53 36.14 15.55
N GLY A 36 8.10 36.41 14.38
CA GLY A 36 9.48 36.06 14.05
C GLY A 36 9.66 35.81 12.55
N TYR A 37 9.82 36.87 11.77
CA TYR A 37 10.37 36.78 10.42
C TYR A 37 11.90 36.80 10.53
N SER A 38 12.55 35.67 10.26
CA SER A 38 13.94 35.60 9.80
C SER A 38 14.27 34.13 9.54
N GLY A 39 14.48 33.76 8.28
CA GLY A 39 14.84 32.38 7.95
C GLY A 39 15.03 32.15 6.45
N ASN A 40 16.29 32.14 6.04
CA ASN A 40 16.79 31.79 4.72
C ASN A 40 16.69 30.28 4.46
N GLY A 41 16.33 29.91 3.22
CA GLY A 41 16.84 28.77 2.45
C GLY A 41 16.89 27.38 3.08
N GLY A 42 16.09 26.45 2.54
CA GLY A 42 16.33 25.02 2.71
C GLY A 42 15.16 24.16 2.23
N HIS A 43 15.19 23.73 0.97
CA HIS A 43 14.28 22.69 0.47
C HIS A 43 14.95 21.34 0.69
N SER A 44 14.77 20.79 1.89
CA SER A 44 15.23 19.44 2.23
C SER A 44 14.11 18.45 1.93
N HIS A 45 14.18 17.78 0.77
CA HIS A 45 13.41 16.55 0.53
C HIS A 45 14.08 15.42 1.31
N GLY A 46 13.69 15.26 2.57
CA GLY A 46 14.11 14.16 3.43
C GLY A 46 12.91 13.53 4.11
N GLY A 47 12.74 12.22 3.94
CA GLY A 47 11.88 11.39 4.78
C GLY A 47 10.74 10.72 4.03
N TYR A 48 11.03 9.64 3.32
CA TYR A 48 10.05 8.58 3.11
C TYR A 48 9.79 7.93 4.48
N SER A 49 8.79 8.46 5.18
CA SER A 49 8.20 7.86 6.37
C SER A 49 7.44 6.61 5.94
N HIS A 50 8.13 5.48 5.81
CA HIS A 50 7.45 4.19 5.73
C HIS A 50 6.87 3.86 7.11
N GLY A 51 5.61 4.23 7.28
CA GLY A 51 4.80 3.84 8.42
C GLY A 51 4.80 2.32 8.54
N SER A 52 5.31 1.85 9.68
CA SER A 52 5.08 0.51 10.18
C SER A 52 3.60 0.39 10.60
N SER A 53 2.74 0.05 9.65
CA SER A 53 1.42 -0.50 9.94
C SER A 53 1.50 -2.00 9.72
N GLN A 54 1.61 -2.73 10.83
CA GLN A 54 1.50 -4.18 10.87
C GLN A 54 0.04 -4.54 10.61
N ASN A 55 -0.27 -5.08 9.43
CA ASN A 55 -1.45 -5.88 9.18
C ASN A 55 -1.06 -7.01 8.23
N ASP A 56 -1.29 -8.24 8.69
CA ASP A 56 -1.47 -9.48 7.93
C ASP A 56 -0.26 -10.00 7.14
N MET A 57 0.37 -11.01 7.73
CA MET A 57 1.49 -11.78 7.20
C MET A 57 1.07 -12.60 5.97
N GLU A 58 0.97 -11.96 4.81
CA GLU A 58 1.23 -12.63 3.53
C GLU A 58 2.70 -12.36 3.22
N THR A 59 3.56 -13.37 3.36
CA THR A 59 4.99 -13.26 3.01
C THR A 59 5.09 -13.06 1.51
N ILE A 60 5.00 -11.81 1.05
CA ILE A 60 5.17 -11.48 -0.35
C ILE A 60 6.65 -11.66 -0.66
N ASP A 61 6.97 -12.81 -1.26
CA ASP A 61 8.30 -13.04 -1.81
C ASP A 61 8.54 -12.03 -2.94
N PHE A 62 9.42 -11.07 -2.72
CA PHE A 62 9.88 -10.16 -3.75
C PHE A 62 11.09 -10.76 -4.47
N VAL A 63 11.06 -10.70 -5.81
CA VAL A 63 12.12 -11.14 -6.71
C VAL A 63 12.58 -9.97 -7.55
N THR A 64 13.88 -9.94 -7.85
CA THR A 64 14.48 -8.89 -8.67
C THR A 64 14.40 -9.27 -10.15
N ASP A 65 13.82 -8.39 -10.96
CA ASP A 65 13.79 -8.52 -12.41
C ASP A 65 15.22 -8.39 -12.99
N PRO A 66 15.69 -9.35 -13.83
CA PRO A 66 17.05 -9.34 -14.39
C PRO A 66 17.27 -8.30 -15.51
N VAL A 67 16.21 -7.70 -16.06
CA VAL A 67 16.26 -6.69 -17.13
C VAL A 67 16.40 -5.29 -16.55
N CYS A 68 15.56 -4.94 -15.58
CA CYS A 68 15.48 -3.58 -15.05
C CYS A 68 15.97 -3.44 -13.60
N GLY A 69 16.18 -4.54 -12.87
CA GLY A 69 16.57 -4.51 -11.46
C GLY A 69 15.45 -4.13 -10.48
N MET A 70 14.21 -4.03 -10.95
CA MET A 70 13.06 -3.70 -10.11
C MET A 70 12.65 -4.89 -9.26
N LYS A 71 12.30 -4.64 -7.99
CA LYS A 71 11.69 -5.65 -7.11
C LYS A 71 10.22 -5.79 -7.43
N VAL A 72 9.81 -6.97 -7.89
CA VAL A 72 8.42 -7.34 -8.13
C VAL A 72 8.03 -8.48 -7.20
N SER A 73 6.79 -8.50 -6.74
CA SER A 73 6.22 -9.61 -6.00
C SER A 73 6.11 -10.84 -6.90
N LYS A 74 6.56 -12.02 -6.45
CA LYS A 74 6.44 -13.28 -7.22
C LYS A 74 5.01 -13.57 -7.66
N LYS A 75 4.01 -13.11 -6.88
CA LYS A 75 2.58 -13.27 -7.20
C LYS A 75 2.10 -12.41 -8.37
N ASP A 76 2.70 -11.23 -8.57
CA ASP A 76 2.31 -10.28 -9.63
C ASP A 76 3.33 -10.28 -10.79
N ALA A 77 4.44 -10.98 -10.63
CA ALA A 77 5.49 -11.10 -11.64
C ALA A 77 5.04 -11.96 -12.83
N VAL A 78 5.53 -11.60 -14.01
CA VAL A 78 5.41 -12.41 -15.21
C VAL A 78 6.45 -13.54 -15.14
N ILE A 79 5.95 -14.78 -15.10
CA ILE A 79 6.79 -15.98 -15.04
C ILE A 79 7.05 -16.48 -16.47
N ARG A 80 8.32 -16.70 -16.83
CA ARG A 80 8.71 -17.34 -18.10
C ARG A 80 9.81 -18.36 -17.88
N THR A 81 9.74 -19.46 -18.62
CA THR A 81 10.78 -20.49 -18.65
C THR A 81 11.61 -20.34 -19.91
N ILE A 82 12.91 -20.10 -19.75
CA ILE A 82 13.89 -19.87 -20.83
C ILE A 82 15.09 -20.77 -20.53
N ASP A 83 15.51 -21.60 -21.49
CA ASP A 83 16.61 -22.56 -21.34
C ASP A 83 16.49 -23.48 -20.09
N GLY A 84 15.25 -23.86 -19.75
CA GLY A 84 14.96 -24.69 -18.58
C GLY A 84 15.05 -23.96 -17.23
N LYS A 85 15.26 -22.64 -17.23
CA LYS A 85 15.27 -21.80 -16.02
C LYS A 85 14.03 -20.93 -15.95
N THR A 86 13.45 -20.81 -14.76
CA THR A 86 12.29 -19.96 -14.51
C THR A 86 12.76 -18.56 -14.11
N TYR A 87 12.38 -17.57 -14.91
CA TYR A 87 12.64 -16.16 -14.68
C TYR A 87 11.36 -15.42 -14.31
N TYR A 88 11.51 -14.38 -13.50
CA TYR A 88 10.43 -13.52 -13.02
C TYR A 88 10.69 -12.09 -13.50
N PHE A 89 9.71 -11.52 -14.18
CA PHE A 89 9.78 -10.19 -14.76
C PHE A 89 8.70 -9.28 -14.16
N CYS A 90 8.99 -8.00 -14.04
CA CYS A 90 8.03 -7.01 -13.54
C CYS A 90 6.91 -6.72 -14.55
N SER A 91 7.15 -6.96 -15.84
CA SER A 91 6.18 -6.74 -16.91
C SER A 91 6.43 -7.67 -18.10
N LYS A 92 5.45 -7.75 -19.01
CA LYS A 92 5.60 -8.45 -20.29
C LYS A 92 6.70 -7.84 -21.14
N ASP A 93 6.82 -6.50 -21.13
CA ASP A 93 7.86 -5.80 -21.88
C ASP A 93 9.28 -6.20 -21.44
N CYS A 94 9.50 -6.39 -20.13
CA CYS A 94 10.78 -6.89 -19.63
C CYS A 94 11.01 -8.34 -20.08
N ALA A 95 9.99 -9.20 -19.99
CA ALA A 95 10.10 -10.58 -20.45
C ALA A 95 10.41 -10.69 -21.97
N ASP A 96 9.81 -9.84 -22.80
CA ASP A 96 10.04 -9.83 -24.24
C ASP A 96 11.37 -9.15 -24.62
N SER A 97 11.83 -8.21 -23.80
CA SER A 97 13.16 -7.58 -23.94
C SER A 97 14.30 -8.45 -23.43
N PHE A 98 13.99 -9.50 -22.65
CA PHE A 98 14.97 -10.42 -22.12
C PHE A 98 15.53 -11.30 -23.26
N LYS A 99 16.69 -10.89 -23.76
CA LYS A 99 17.48 -11.66 -24.72
C LYS A 99 18.33 -12.66 -23.92
N GLY A 100 17.83 -13.88 -23.79
CA GLY A 100 18.54 -15.03 -23.21
C GLY A 100 19.78 -15.42 -24.02
#